data_AF-A0A8C3FBP7-F1
#
_entry.id   AF-A0A8C3FBP7-F1
#
_cell.length_a   1.000
_cell.length_b   1.000
_cell.length_c   1.000
_cell.angle_alpha   90.00
_cell.angle_beta   90.00
_cell.angle_gamma   90.00
#
_symmetry.space_group_name_H-M   'P 1'
#
loop_
_entity.id
_entity.type
_entity.pdbx_description
1 polymer ?
#
loop_
_entity_poly.entity_id
_entity_poly.type
_entity_poly.pdbx_seq_one_letter_code
_entity_poly.pdbx_strand_id
1 'polypeptide(L)'
;MLSKSESHTSWQESMISSTWLTYILEEWTGVECHYLYYIGFILCVLNIMFVPILIFISLSCFLNLLLHIYKRKNGLDEDFSNKSWDNGRFMVASILSMCGKLFHGYELHGIEKIPEGPGLIVYYHGASPVDYCFFICTLYIQTGRLCYSVVDRFFAKLPGIQLYLNLLPGVHSGRDESVEILKKGNLLGVAPGGGREAFFSDENYNLLWGNRKGFAQVAIDAKVPIIPLFTQNIREGYRTFGKIGFFRWFYERSRVLLIPGYGGFPVKLRTYVGDPIPYDPNITATELVEKTKIAIETLRDRHQKLPGSILRALLERFDKHQKED
;
A
#
# COMPACT_ATOMS: atom_id res chain seq x y z
N MET A 1 41.65 17.69 -34.19
CA MET A 1 42.25 17.56 -32.85
C MET A 1 41.09 17.61 -31.86
N LEU A 2 40.53 16.44 -31.51
CA LEU A 2 40.79 15.66 -30.28
C LEU A 2 39.99 16.18 -29.07
N SER A 3 38.73 15.74 -28.92
CA SER A 3 37.96 15.78 -27.66
C SER A 3 37.50 14.38 -27.25
N LYS A 4 38.44 13.42 -27.22
CA LYS A 4 38.16 12.01 -26.91
C LYS A 4 38.95 11.45 -25.71
N SER A 5 39.66 12.30 -24.96
CA SER A 5 40.56 11.83 -23.89
C SER A 5 39.98 11.90 -22.47
N GLU A 6 39.05 12.80 -22.17
CA GLU A 6 38.58 12.99 -20.78
C GLU A 6 37.60 11.90 -20.31
N SER A 7 36.82 11.30 -21.21
CA SER A 7 35.90 10.21 -20.84
C SER A 7 36.62 8.86 -20.67
N HIS A 8 37.83 8.68 -21.19
CA HIS A 8 38.57 7.43 -21.00
C HIS A 8 39.36 7.41 -19.68
N THR A 9 39.94 8.55 -19.30
CA THR A 9 40.64 8.71 -18.01
C THR A 9 39.70 8.62 -16.82
N SER A 10 38.50 9.21 -16.88
CA SER A 10 37.52 9.13 -15.78
C SER A 10 37.07 7.69 -15.47
N TRP A 11 36.92 6.84 -16.48
CA TRP A 11 36.52 5.45 -16.29
C TRP A 11 37.69 4.56 -15.85
N GLN A 12 38.91 4.83 -16.33
CA GLN A 12 40.12 4.18 -15.84
C GLN A 12 40.40 4.54 -14.37
N GLU A 13 40.30 5.81 -13.98
CA GLU A 13 40.47 6.25 -12.60
C GLU A 13 39.40 5.68 -11.67
N SER A 14 38.15 5.58 -12.12
CA SER A 14 37.08 4.93 -11.35
C SER A 14 37.30 3.42 -11.19
N MET A 15 37.79 2.72 -12.21
CA MET A 15 38.12 1.29 -12.09
C MET A 15 39.32 1.08 -11.16
N ILE A 16 40.38 1.88 -11.31
CA ILE A 16 41.59 1.84 -10.47
C ILE A 16 41.25 2.15 -9.00
N SER A 17 40.35 3.11 -8.76
CA SER A 17 39.83 3.49 -7.44
C SER A 17 38.95 2.42 -6.79
N SER A 18 38.21 1.63 -7.56
CA SER A 18 37.51 0.47 -7.00
C SER A 18 38.46 -0.69 -6.65
N THR A 19 39.49 -0.92 -7.47
CA THR A 19 40.41 -2.05 -7.31
C THR A 19 41.44 -1.86 -6.18
N TRP A 20 41.87 -0.62 -5.89
CA TRP A 20 42.82 -0.38 -4.80
C TRP A 20 42.17 -0.53 -3.42
N LEU A 21 40.92 -0.09 -3.26
CA LEU A 21 40.15 -0.21 -2.01
C LEU A 21 39.86 -1.67 -1.69
N THR A 22 39.50 -2.47 -2.70
CA THR A 22 39.31 -3.92 -2.52
C THR A 22 40.60 -4.63 -2.18
N TYR A 23 41.74 -4.24 -2.78
CA TYR A 23 43.05 -4.80 -2.49
C TYR A 23 43.52 -4.49 -1.05
N ILE A 24 43.34 -3.24 -0.59
CA ILE A 24 43.67 -2.85 0.78
C ILE A 24 42.81 -3.61 1.78
N LEU A 25 41.51 -3.75 1.52
CA LEU A 25 40.61 -4.50 2.40
C LEU A 25 40.97 -6.00 2.45
N GLU A 26 41.35 -6.59 1.32
CA GLU A 26 41.84 -7.97 1.23
C GLU A 26 43.14 -8.15 2.03
N GLU A 27 44.10 -7.22 1.91
CA GLU A 27 45.36 -7.22 2.66
C GLU A 27 45.15 -7.03 4.17
N TRP A 28 44.16 -6.21 4.57
CA TRP A 28 43.86 -5.95 5.99
C TRP A 28 43.04 -7.05 6.68
N THR A 29 42.16 -7.72 5.94
CA THR A 29 41.23 -8.72 6.51
C THR A 29 41.63 -10.16 6.22
N GLY A 30 42.52 -10.40 5.24
CA GLY A 30 42.89 -11.73 4.76
C GLY A 30 41.78 -12.43 3.97
N VAL A 31 40.69 -11.73 3.63
CA VAL A 31 39.52 -12.27 2.94
C VAL A 31 39.64 -11.96 1.45
N GLU A 32 39.68 -12.99 0.61
CA GLU A 32 39.85 -12.81 -0.84
C GLU A 32 38.78 -11.89 -1.44
N CYS A 33 39.17 -11.07 -2.42
CA CYS A 33 38.34 -10.04 -3.03
C CYS A 33 36.96 -10.55 -3.51
N HIS A 34 36.87 -11.81 -3.97
CA HIS A 34 35.62 -12.42 -4.41
C HIS A 34 34.59 -12.61 -3.26
N TYR A 35 35.05 -12.86 -2.02
CA TYR A 35 34.19 -12.91 -0.84
C TYR A 35 33.68 -11.52 -0.45
N LEU A 36 34.48 -10.46 -0.63
CA LEU A 36 34.04 -9.08 -0.38
C LEU A 36 32.94 -8.66 -1.36
N TYR A 37 33.04 -9.02 -2.64
CA TYR A 37 31.94 -8.84 -3.61
C TYR A 37 30.70 -9.63 -3.22
N TYR A 38 30.85 -10.87 -2.75
CA TYR A 38 29.74 -11.70 -2.30
C TYR A 38 29.04 -11.12 -1.06
N ILE A 39 29.81 -10.64 -0.07
CA ILE A 39 29.31 -9.94 1.12
C ILE A 39 28.59 -8.65 0.70
N GLY A 40 29.19 -7.85 -0.20
CA GLY A 40 28.57 -6.64 -0.73
C GLY A 40 27.25 -6.91 -1.44
N PHE A 41 27.18 -7.98 -2.23
CA PHE A 41 25.94 -8.42 -2.89
C PHE A 41 24.88 -8.82 -1.87
N ILE A 42 25.23 -9.63 -0.87
CA ILE A 42 24.32 -10.00 0.22
C ILE A 42 23.80 -8.76 0.95
N LEU A 43 24.68 -7.83 1.33
CA LEU A 43 24.31 -6.59 1.99
C LEU A 43 23.38 -5.74 1.11
N CYS A 44 23.62 -5.67 -0.20
CA CYS A 44 22.74 -4.97 -1.14
C CYS A 44 21.34 -5.58 -1.16
N VAL A 45 21.24 -6.91 -1.26
CA VAL A 45 19.96 -7.64 -1.23
C VAL A 45 19.22 -7.42 0.10
N LEU A 46 19.94 -7.51 1.23
CA LEU A 46 19.37 -7.25 2.55
C LEU A 46 18.85 -5.81 2.66
N ASN A 47 19.60 -4.83 2.14
CA ASN A 47 19.16 -3.43 2.14
C ASN A 47 17.84 -3.24 1.36
N ILE A 48 17.70 -3.84 0.17
CA ILE A 48 16.45 -3.75 -0.62
C ILE A 48 15.25 -4.31 0.15
N MET A 49 15.46 -5.32 1.00
CA MET A 49 14.39 -5.89 1.82
C MET A 49 14.08 -5.05 3.07
N PHE A 50 15.10 -4.55 3.78
CA PHE A 50 14.92 -3.91 5.09
C PHE A 50 14.71 -2.40 5.01
N VAL A 51 15.25 -1.71 4.01
CA VAL A 51 15.12 -0.24 3.88
C VAL A 51 13.65 0.20 3.82
N PRO A 52 12.75 -0.42 3.04
CA PRO A 52 11.33 -0.04 3.02
C PRO A 52 10.66 -0.19 4.40
N ILE A 53 11.03 -1.24 5.15
CA ILE A 53 10.52 -1.49 6.50
C ILE A 53 11.04 -0.43 7.46
N LEU A 54 12.33 -0.09 7.39
CA LEU A 54 12.93 0.95 8.22
C LEU A 54 12.30 2.32 7.94
N ILE A 55 12.10 2.68 6.67
CA ILE A 55 11.42 3.91 6.27
C ILE A 55 10.00 3.95 6.84
N PHE A 56 9.25 2.85 6.73
CA PHE A 56 7.90 2.76 7.27
C PHE A 56 7.88 2.93 8.79
N ILE A 57 8.79 2.27 9.52
CA ILE A 57 8.91 2.40 10.97
C ILE A 57 9.29 3.83 11.35
N SER A 58 10.33 4.41 10.72
CA SER A 58 10.78 5.76 10.99
C SER A 58 9.68 6.80 10.74
N LEU A 59 8.96 6.70 9.61
CA LEU A 59 7.83 7.58 9.31
C LEU A 59 6.70 7.41 10.33
N SER A 60 6.37 6.18 10.71
CA SER A 60 5.35 5.89 11.71
C SER A 60 5.73 6.51 13.06
N CYS A 61 6.96 6.31 13.53
CA CYS A 61 7.46 6.92 14.77
C CYS A 61 7.42 8.45 14.71
N PHE A 62 7.83 9.04 13.58
CA PHE A 62 7.79 10.49 13.37
C PHE A 62 6.37 11.05 13.44
N LEU A 63 5.42 10.44 12.72
CA LEU A 63 4.01 10.85 12.74
C LEU A 63 3.41 10.72 14.15
N ASN A 64 3.72 9.63 14.87
CA ASN A 64 3.27 9.46 16.24
C ASN A 64 3.84 10.52 17.18
N LEU A 65 5.12 10.86 17.05
CA LEU A 65 5.73 11.95 17.81
C LEU A 65 5.00 13.28 17.56
N LEU A 66 4.73 13.61 16.30
CA LEU A 66 3.98 14.82 15.95
C LEU A 66 2.58 14.83 16.56
N LEU A 67 1.87 13.70 16.50
CA LEU A 67 0.53 13.57 17.08
C LEU A 67 0.55 13.65 18.61
N HIS A 68 1.56 13.09 19.27
CA HIS A 68 1.73 13.22 20.73
C HIS A 68 2.00 14.67 21.13
N ILE A 69 2.86 15.38 20.40
CA ILE A 69 3.10 16.81 20.61
C ILE A 69 1.80 17.60 20.39
N TYR A 70 1.07 17.31 19.32
CA TYR A 70 -0.20 17.95 19.00
C TYR A 70 -1.26 17.71 20.09
N LYS A 71 -1.45 16.47 20.52
CA LYS A 71 -2.35 16.09 21.63
C LYS A 71 -2.02 16.87 22.89
N ARG A 72 -0.75 16.88 23.29
CA ARG A 72 -0.29 17.55 24.52
C ARG A 72 -0.44 19.06 24.45
N LYS A 73 -0.09 19.68 23.32
CA LYS A 73 -0.17 21.14 23.12
C LYS A 73 -1.61 21.65 23.17
N ASN A 74 -2.55 20.87 22.65
CA ASN A 74 -3.97 21.27 22.57
C ASN A 74 -4.83 20.67 23.70
N GLY A 75 -4.25 19.91 24.63
CA GLY A 75 -4.97 19.31 25.75
C GLY A 75 -6.07 18.33 25.33
N LEU A 76 -5.86 17.59 24.23
CA LEU A 76 -6.89 16.70 23.67
C LEU A 76 -6.98 15.37 24.44
N ASP A 77 -8.21 14.88 24.57
CA ASP A 77 -8.50 13.51 24.99
C ASP A 77 -8.27 12.51 23.83
N GLU A 78 -8.61 11.25 24.06
CA GLU A 78 -8.52 10.17 23.06
C GLU A 78 -9.83 9.97 22.30
N ASP A 79 -10.74 10.94 22.29
CA ASP A 79 -11.91 10.92 21.43
C ASP A 79 -11.56 11.43 20.03
N PHE A 80 -11.07 10.53 19.19
CA PHE A 80 -10.72 10.82 17.79
C PHE A 80 -11.93 11.17 16.91
N SER A 81 -13.17 11.08 17.40
CA SER A 81 -14.34 11.57 16.66
C SER A 81 -14.53 13.08 16.80
N ASN A 82 -13.90 13.70 17.80
CA ASN A 82 -14.00 15.12 18.07
C ASN A 82 -13.35 15.96 16.96
N LYS A 83 -13.99 17.09 16.60
CA LYS A 83 -13.49 18.06 15.62
C LYS A 83 -12.13 18.66 15.99
N SER A 84 -11.78 18.67 17.28
CA SER A 84 -10.48 19.13 17.74
C SER A 84 -9.31 18.35 17.14
N TRP A 85 -9.54 17.13 16.64
CA TRP A 85 -8.54 16.33 15.93
C TRP A 85 -8.44 16.64 14.43
N ASP A 86 -9.33 17.46 13.85
CA ASP A 86 -9.40 17.74 12.40
C ASP A 86 -8.07 18.26 11.84
N ASN A 87 -7.42 19.18 12.55
CA ASN A 87 -6.12 19.73 12.14
C ASN A 87 -5.00 18.69 12.24
N GLY A 88 -5.02 17.83 13.26
CA GLY A 88 -4.09 16.71 13.40
C GLY A 88 -4.27 15.68 12.28
N ARG A 89 -5.53 15.33 11.96
CA ARG A 89 -5.90 14.48 10.82
C ARG A 89 -5.41 15.07 9.51
N PHE A 90 -5.67 16.36 9.27
CA PHE A 90 -5.29 17.04 8.05
C PHE A 90 -3.76 17.10 7.88
N MET A 91 -3.02 17.36 8.96
CA MET A 91 -1.56 17.33 8.96
C MET A 91 -1.03 15.94 8.56
N VAL A 92 -1.50 14.87 9.21
CA VAL A 92 -1.05 13.50 8.92
C VAL A 92 -1.43 13.08 7.50
N ALA A 93 -2.68 13.33 7.09
CA ALA A 93 -3.16 13.04 5.75
C ALA A 93 -2.33 13.77 4.69
N SER A 94 -1.97 15.04 4.95
CA SER A 94 -1.15 15.84 4.04
C SER A 94 0.26 15.28 3.90
N ILE A 95 0.92 14.93 5.02
CA ILE A 95 2.27 14.32 4.99
C ILE A 95 2.25 13.01 4.19
N LEU A 96 1.30 12.12 4.47
CA LEU A 96 1.19 10.82 3.79
C LEU A 96 0.84 10.97 2.31
N SER A 97 -0.09 11.88 1.97
CA SER A 97 -0.42 12.21 0.58
C SER A 97 0.81 12.78 -0.15
N MET A 98 1.60 13.64 0.49
CA MET A 98 2.86 14.14 -0.08
C MET A 98 3.88 13.02 -0.28
N CYS A 99 4.04 12.10 0.67
CA CYS A 99 4.89 10.92 0.48
C CYS A 99 4.44 10.11 -0.74
N GLY A 100 3.14 9.87 -0.91
CA GLY A 100 2.59 9.19 -2.09
C GLY A 100 2.88 9.94 -3.40
N LYS A 101 2.67 11.27 -3.43
CA LYS A 101 2.95 12.08 -4.62
C LYS A 101 4.44 12.13 -4.97
N LEU A 102 5.31 12.33 -3.98
CA LEU A 102 6.76 12.43 -4.21
C LEU A 102 7.37 11.06 -4.52
N PHE A 103 7.01 10.02 -3.76
CA PHE A 103 7.64 8.71 -3.88
C PHE A 103 7.02 7.83 -4.95
N HIS A 104 5.71 7.95 -5.21
CA HIS A 104 4.97 7.14 -6.18
C HIS A 104 4.31 7.94 -7.30
N GLY A 105 4.41 9.27 -7.31
CA GLY A 105 3.67 10.07 -8.27
C GLY A 105 2.17 9.82 -8.16
N TYR A 106 1.67 9.53 -6.95
CA TYR A 106 0.33 9.02 -6.71
C TYR A 106 -0.75 9.91 -7.33
N GLU A 107 -1.70 9.30 -8.06
CA GLU A 107 -2.89 9.93 -8.63
C GLU A 107 -4.16 9.18 -8.21
N LEU A 108 -5.24 9.93 -8.01
CA LEU A 108 -6.57 9.40 -7.74
C LEU A 108 -7.52 9.85 -8.86
N HIS A 109 -8.18 8.89 -9.48
CA HIS A 109 -9.11 9.07 -10.59
C HIS A 109 -10.49 8.53 -10.21
N GLY A 110 -11.56 9.23 -10.62
CA GLY A 110 -12.93 8.78 -10.38
C GLY A 110 -13.52 9.12 -9.01
N ILE A 111 -12.94 10.05 -8.24
CA ILE A 111 -13.41 10.37 -6.89
C ILE A 111 -14.88 10.85 -6.88
N GLU A 112 -15.31 11.52 -7.94
CA GLU A 112 -16.67 11.98 -8.17
C GLU A 112 -17.70 10.85 -8.26
N LYS A 113 -17.26 9.60 -8.49
CA LYS A 113 -18.12 8.42 -8.49
C LYS A 113 -18.50 7.95 -7.09
N ILE A 114 -17.82 8.45 -6.04
CA ILE A 114 -18.14 8.12 -4.65
C ILE A 114 -19.42 8.88 -4.27
N PRO A 115 -20.52 8.18 -3.91
CA PRO A 115 -21.77 8.84 -3.54
C PRO A 115 -21.62 9.67 -2.27
N GLU A 116 -22.41 10.74 -2.12
CA GLU A 116 -22.37 11.65 -0.96
C GLU A 116 -22.68 10.94 0.38
N GLY A 117 -23.43 9.83 0.33
CA GLY A 117 -23.82 9.01 1.48
C GLY A 117 -22.87 7.84 1.80
N PRO A 118 -23.31 6.87 2.61
CA PRO A 118 -22.49 5.73 3.00
C PRO A 118 -22.18 4.83 1.80
N GLY A 119 -21.09 4.08 1.93
CA GLY A 119 -20.63 3.19 0.86
C GLY A 119 -19.51 2.30 1.31
N LEU A 120 -19.49 1.07 0.78
CA LEU A 120 -18.45 0.09 1.07
C LEU A 120 -17.40 0.11 -0.05
N ILE A 121 -16.23 0.70 0.21
CA ILE A 121 -15.08 0.66 -0.70
C ILE A 121 -14.50 -0.76 -0.67
N VAL A 122 -14.52 -1.45 -1.81
CA VAL A 122 -13.94 -2.78 -1.94
C VAL A 122 -12.75 -2.69 -2.87
N TYR A 123 -11.56 -2.96 -2.34
CA TYR A 123 -10.31 -2.75 -3.05
C TYR A 123 -9.47 -4.01 -3.20
N TYR A 124 -8.68 -4.04 -4.27
CA TYR A 124 -7.63 -5.05 -4.45
C TYR A 124 -6.54 -4.90 -3.40
N HIS A 125 -6.20 -5.97 -2.67
CA HIS A 125 -5.12 -5.90 -1.69
C HIS A 125 -3.74 -6.04 -2.36
N GLY A 126 -2.96 -4.97 -2.43
CA GLY A 126 -1.53 -5.02 -2.78
C GLY A 126 -0.69 -5.78 -1.74
N ALA A 127 0.58 -6.08 -2.01
CA ALA A 127 1.44 -6.70 -1.00
C ALA A 127 1.60 -5.83 0.26
N SER A 128 1.55 -4.51 0.07
CA SER A 128 1.45 -3.49 1.11
C SER A 128 0.31 -2.53 0.74
N PRO A 129 -0.62 -2.20 1.65
CA PRO A 129 -1.78 -1.36 1.35
C PRO A 129 -1.46 0.15 1.38
N VAL A 130 -0.27 0.55 0.90
CA VAL A 130 0.15 1.97 0.88
C VAL A 130 -0.71 2.80 -0.06
N ASP A 131 -1.16 2.20 -1.15
CA ASP A 131 -2.08 2.79 -2.12
C ASP A 131 -3.42 3.13 -1.50
N TYR A 132 -4.00 2.20 -0.74
CA TYR A 132 -5.24 2.43 -0.01
C TYR A 132 -5.06 3.52 1.07
N CYS A 133 -3.90 3.56 1.72
CA CYS A 133 -3.55 4.65 2.64
C CYS A 133 -3.52 6.02 1.93
N PHE A 134 -2.91 6.11 0.75
CA PHE A 134 -2.90 7.35 -0.03
C PHE A 134 -4.30 7.74 -0.52
N PHE A 135 -5.13 6.76 -0.87
CA PHE A 135 -6.54 6.97 -1.21
C PHE A 135 -7.30 7.63 -0.07
N ILE A 136 -7.30 7.05 1.14
CA ILE A 136 -8.08 7.59 2.26
C ILE A 136 -7.59 8.99 2.68
N CYS A 137 -6.27 9.25 2.62
CA CYS A 137 -5.73 10.57 2.91
C CYS A 137 -6.14 11.59 1.84
N THR A 138 -6.09 11.22 0.57
CA THR A 138 -6.46 12.11 -0.54
C THR A 138 -7.97 12.39 -0.54
N LEU A 139 -8.79 11.38 -0.28
CA LEU A 139 -10.24 11.52 -0.08
C LEU A 139 -10.54 12.51 1.04
N TYR A 140 -9.90 12.36 2.21
CA TYR A 140 -10.11 13.27 3.34
C TYR A 140 -9.68 14.72 3.00
N ILE A 141 -8.54 14.91 2.34
CA ILE A 141 -8.07 16.24 1.93
C ILE A 141 -9.04 16.90 0.95
N GLN A 142 -9.56 16.16 -0.03
CA GLN A 142 -10.40 16.70 -1.10
C GLN A 142 -11.87 16.91 -0.68
N THR A 143 -12.38 16.08 0.23
CA THR A 143 -13.82 16.03 0.54
C THR A 143 -14.14 16.28 2.02
N GLY A 144 -13.15 16.24 2.91
CA GLY A 144 -13.35 16.22 4.36
C GLY A 144 -13.94 14.90 4.90
N ARG A 145 -14.23 13.92 4.05
CA ARG A 145 -14.88 12.66 4.46
C ARG A 145 -13.86 11.66 4.99
N LEU A 146 -14.18 11.05 6.13
CA LEU A 146 -13.42 9.94 6.67
C LEU A 146 -13.88 8.61 6.06
N CYS A 147 -12.92 7.77 5.72
CA CYS A 147 -13.15 6.38 5.33
C CYS A 147 -12.64 5.47 6.45
N TYR A 148 -13.57 4.81 7.14
CA TYR A 148 -13.26 3.78 8.11
C TYR A 148 -12.61 2.60 7.40
N SER A 149 -11.67 1.91 8.03
CA SER A 149 -10.87 0.89 7.32
C SER A 149 -10.78 -0.39 8.13
N VAL A 150 -11.25 -1.50 7.56
CA VAL A 150 -11.12 -2.81 8.22
C VAL A 150 -9.66 -3.24 8.20
N VAL A 151 -9.05 -3.31 9.38
CA VAL A 151 -7.62 -3.62 9.56
C VAL A 151 -7.44 -4.87 10.42
N ASP A 152 -6.43 -5.67 10.08
CA ASP A 152 -6.12 -6.88 10.85
C ASP A 152 -5.77 -6.53 12.30
N ARG A 153 -6.25 -7.35 13.25
CA ARG A 153 -6.01 -7.17 14.69
C ARG A 153 -4.52 -7.18 15.05
N PHE A 154 -3.68 -7.76 14.21
CA PHE A 154 -2.23 -7.72 14.36
C PHE A 154 -1.70 -6.29 14.46
N PHE A 155 -2.24 -5.35 13.67
CA PHE A 155 -1.78 -3.96 13.69
C PHE A 155 -2.08 -3.28 15.03
N ALA A 156 -3.20 -3.59 15.70
CA ALA A 156 -3.48 -3.05 17.04
C ALA A 156 -2.42 -3.43 18.10
N LYS A 157 -1.70 -4.54 17.88
CA LYS A 157 -0.66 -5.04 18.79
C LYS A 157 0.72 -4.42 18.53
N LEU A 158 0.90 -3.71 17.41
CA LEU A 158 2.18 -3.08 17.10
C LEU A 158 2.35 -1.81 17.95
N PRO A 159 3.47 -1.69 18.69
CA PRO A 159 3.71 -0.53 19.52
C PRO A 159 3.86 0.72 18.65
N GLY A 160 3.23 1.82 19.08
CA GLY A 160 3.41 3.12 18.43
C GLY A 160 2.67 3.28 17.11
N ILE A 161 1.64 2.49 16.79
CA ILE A 161 0.75 2.78 15.64
C ILE A 161 -0.71 3.01 16.02
N GLN A 162 -1.07 2.84 17.29
CA GLN A 162 -2.47 2.97 17.77
C GLN A 162 -3.01 4.39 17.59
N LEU A 163 -2.23 5.41 17.96
CA LEU A 163 -2.63 6.81 17.80
C LEU A 163 -2.92 7.15 16.34
N TYR A 164 -2.09 6.64 15.44
CA TYR A 164 -2.24 6.77 14.00
C TYR A 164 -3.47 6.02 13.46
N LEU A 165 -3.69 4.76 13.85
CA LEU A 165 -4.84 3.96 13.42
C LEU A 165 -6.16 4.53 13.94
N ASN A 166 -6.20 5.08 15.15
CA ASN A 166 -7.42 5.70 15.67
C ASN A 166 -7.73 7.03 14.96
N LEU A 167 -6.69 7.74 14.53
CA LEU A 167 -6.82 9.01 13.81
C LEU A 167 -7.33 8.82 12.36
N LEU A 168 -6.84 7.80 11.65
CA LEU A 168 -7.34 7.38 10.34
C LEU A 168 -8.22 6.13 10.53
N PRO A 169 -9.51 6.29 10.81
CA PRO A 169 -10.33 5.39 11.63
C PRO A 169 -10.21 3.91 11.24
N GLY A 170 -9.24 3.24 11.85
CA GLY A 170 -8.96 1.83 11.71
C GLY A 170 -9.95 1.05 12.55
N VAL A 171 -10.70 0.17 11.89
CA VAL A 171 -11.71 -0.67 12.52
C VAL A 171 -11.16 -2.07 12.62
N HIS A 172 -11.01 -2.54 13.85
CA HIS A 172 -10.67 -3.92 14.16
C HIS A 172 -11.92 -4.81 14.31
N SER A 173 -13.09 -4.16 14.24
CA SER A 173 -14.48 -4.61 14.37
C SER A 173 -14.92 -5.76 13.47
N GLY A 174 -15.76 -6.67 13.96
CA GLY A 174 -16.48 -7.66 13.15
C GLY A 174 -17.54 -7.04 12.22
N ARG A 175 -18.37 -7.90 11.62
CA ARG A 175 -19.41 -7.48 10.65
C ARG A 175 -20.41 -6.50 11.25
N ASP A 176 -20.80 -6.67 12.50
CA ASP A 176 -21.84 -5.84 13.13
C ASP A 176 -21.40 -4.37 13.26
N GLU A 177 -20.18 -4.12 13.75
CA GLU A 177 -19.63 -2.75 13.80
C GLU A 177 -19.50 -2.16 12.38
N SER A 178 -19.08 -2.97 11.41
CA SER A 178 -18.99 -2.52 10.01
C SER A 178 -20.35 -2.06 9.48
N VAL A 179 -21.42 -2.79 9.80
CA VAL A 179 -22.80 -2.43 9.44
C VAL A 179 -23.24 -1.16 10.17
N GLU A 180 -22.92 -1.00 11.45
CA GLU A 180 -23.26 0.20 12.22
C GLU A 180 -22.56 1.46 11.68
N ILE A 181 -21.27 1.36 11.34
CA ILE A 181 -20.50 2.47 10.75
C ILE A 181 -21.15 2.96 9.45
N LEU A 182 -21.52 2.02 8.57
CA LEU A 182 -22.20 2.30 7.31
C LEU A 182 -23.60 2.89 7.55
N LYS A 183 -24.38 2.35 8.48
CA LYS A 183 -25.71 2.89 8.84
C LYS A 183 -25.66 4.30 9.43
N LYS A 184 -24.54 4.68 10.04
CA LYS A 184 -24.26 6.05 10.51
C LYS A 184 -23.88 7.03 9.38
N GLY A 185 -23.89 6.58 8.11
CA GLY A 185 -23.62 7.43 6.96
C GLY A 185 -22.15 7.51 6.54
N ASN A 186 -21.28 6.67 7.11
CA ASN A 186 -19.84 6.71 6.83
C ASN A 186 -19.43 5.84 5.64
N LEU A 187 -18.25 6.12 5.10
CA LEU A 187 -17.56 5.20 4.20
C LEU A 187 -16.79 4.16 5.00
N LEU A 188 -16.75 2.93 4.49
CA LEU A 188 -15.95 1.85 5.06
C LEU A 188 -15.19 1.16 3.93
N GLY A 189 -13.88 0.93 4.10
CA GLY A 189 -13.07 0.20 3.13
C GLY A 189 -12.62 -1.16 3.64
N VAL A 190 -12.61 -2.13 2.73
CA VAL A 190 -12.22 -3.51 3.01
C VAL A 190 -11.54 -4.16 1.80
N ALA A 191 -10.51 -4.94 2.07
CA ALA A 191 -9.89 -5.84 1.12
C ALA A 191 -10.35 -7.30 1.38
N PRO A 192 -11.28 -7.87 0.58
CA PRO A 192 -11.86 -9.18 0.87
C PRO A 192 -10.83 -10.32 0.92
N GLY A 193 -9.81 -10.24 0.06
CA GLY A 193 -8.70 -11.18 0.00
C GLY A 193 -7.78 -11.15 1.23
N GLY A 194 -7.76 -10.03 1.97
CA GLY A 194 -6.94 -9.84 3.17
C GLY A 194 -5.48 -10.28 2.98
N GLY A 195 -4.88 -10.83 4.03
CA GLY A 195 -3.49 -11.31 3.98
C GLY A 195 -3.21 -12.38 2.91
N ARG A 196 -4.19 -13.22 2.54
CA ARG A 196 -3.97 -14.24 1.50
C ARG A 196 -3.78 -13.59 0.13
N GLU A 197 -4.61 -12.62 -0.22
CA GLU A 197 -4.41 -11.85 -1.44
C GLU A 197 -3.13 -11.01 -1.37
N ALA A 198 -2.93 -10.29 -0.26
CA ALA A 198 -1.72 -9.50 -0.03
C ALA A 198 -0.45 -10.32 -0.29
N PHE A 199 -0.35 -11.53 0.26
CA PHE A 199 0.90 -12.28 0.24
C PHE A 199 1.05 -13.25 -0.93
N PHE A 200 -0.03 -13.67 -1.58
CA PHE A 200 0.04 -14.75 -2.59
C PHE A 200 -0.46 -14.36 -3.98
N SER A 201 -1.11 -13.21 -4.16
CA SER A 201 -1.34 -12.71 -5.51
C SER A 201 -0.02 -12.20 -6.10
N ASP A 202 0.06 -12.25 -7.42
CA ASP A 202 1.28 -12.02 -8.16
C ASP A 202 1.12 -10.95 -9.24
N GLU A 203 2.06 -10.91 -10.18
CA GLU A 203 2.07 -10.01 -11.33
C GLU A 203 0.83 -10.11 -12.24
N ASN A 204 -0.01 -11.14 -12.07
CA ASN A 204 -1.27 -11.28 -12.80
C ASN A 204 -2.46 -10.68 -12.04
N TYR A 205 -2.26 -10.16 -10.83
CA TYR A 205 -3.31 -9.46 -10.06
C TYR A 205 -4.57 -10.32 -9.84
N ASN A 206 -4.38 -11.60 -9.57
CA ASN A 206 -5.47 -12.54 -9.31
C ASN A 206 -6.19 -12.18 -7.99
N LEU A 207 -7.53 -12.15 -8.02
CA LEU A 207 -8.33 -11.98 -6.80
C LEU A 207 -8.35 -13.28 -5.99
N LEU A 208 -7.81 -13.26 -4.77
CA LEU A 208 -7.66 -14.47 -3.93
C LEU A 208 -8.64 -14.48 -2.75
N TRP A 209 -9.92 -14.26 -3.05
CA TRP A 209 -10.97 -14.14 -2.02
C TRP A 209 -11.46 -15.49 -1.48
N GLY A 210 -11.33 -16.57 -2.26
CA GLY A 210 -11.88 -17.88 -1.91
C GLY A 210 -13.39 -17.80 -1.66
N ASN A 211 -13.86 -18.43 -0.58
CA ASN A 211 -15.28 -18.46 -0.20
C ASN A 211 -15.70 -17.27 0.70
N ARG A 212 -14.89 -16.20 0.76
CA ARG A 212 -15.16 -15.05 1.64
C ARG A 212 -16.25 -14.16 1.05
N LYS A 213 -17.42 -14.20 1.69
CA LYS A 213 -18.60 -13.38 1.35
C LYS A 213 -18.97 -12.34 2.41
N GLY A 214 -18.11 -12.15 3.41
CA GLY A 214 -18.42 -11.31 4.58
C GLY A 214 -18.68 -9.84 4.23
N PHE A 215 -17.90 -9.26 3.33
CA PHE A 215 -18.07 -7.87 2.89
C PHE A 215 -19.39 -7.66 2.14
N ALA A 216 -19.78 -8.62 1.30
CA ALA A 216 -21.04 -8.56 0.57
C ALA A 216 -22.24 -8.62 1.52
N GLN A 217 -22.17 -9.47 2.55
CA GLN A 217 -23.21 -9.50 3.59
C GLN A 217 -23.30 -8.16 4.35
N VAL A 218 -22.16 -7.56 4.68
CA VAL A 218 -22.12 -6.22 5.32
C VAL A 218 -22.80 -5.16 4.44
N ALA A 219 -22.53 -5.15 3.13
CA ALA A 219 -23.16 -4.21 2.21
C ALA A 219 -24.69 -4.40 2.13
N ILE A 220 -25.15 -5.66 2.09
CA ILE A 220 -26.58 -6.01 2.07
C ILE A 220 -27.26 -5.59 3.38
N ASP A 221 -26.67 -5.91 4.53
CA ASP A 221 -27.24 -5.62 5.85
C ASP A 221 -27.28 -4.11 6.16
N ALA A 222 -26.30 -3.36 5.63
CA ALA A 222 -26.25 -1.92 5.72
C ALA A 222 -27.06 -1.20 4.62
N LYS A 223 -27.48 -1.91 3.57
CA LYS A 223 -28.18 -1.38 2.39
C LYS A 223 -27.41 -0.26 1.69
N VAL A 224 -26.11 -0.46 1.48
CA VAL A 224 -25.21 0.53 0.88
C VAL A 224 -24.64 0.03 -0.45
N PRO A 225 -24.24 0.93 -1.36
CA PRO A 225 -23.53 0.54 -2.57
C PRO A 225 -22.13 0.01 -2.26
N ILE A 226 -21.64 -0.88 -3.13
CA ILE A 226 -20.23 -1.28 -3.18
C ILE A 226 -19.51 -0.41 -4.20
N ILE A 227 -18.37 0.15 -3.83
CA ILE A 227 -17.56 1.01 -4.69
C ILE A 227 -16.24 0.27 -4.96
N PRO A 228 -16.04 -0.29 -6.17
CA PRO A 228 -14.84 -1.03 -6.52
C PRO A 228 -13.65 -0.07 -6.69
N LEU A 229 -12.49 -0.47 -6.18
CA LEU A 229 -11.26 0.33 -6.22
C LEU A 229 -10.08 -0.54 -6.66
N PHE A 230 -9.26 -0.02 -7.57
CA PHE A 230 -8.06 -0.70 -8.06
C PHE A 230 -6.90 0.27 -8.21
N THR A 231 -5.69 -0.17 -7.84
CA THR A 231 -4.46 0.63 -7.99
C THR A 231 -3.50 -0.02 -8.99
N GLN A 232 -3.19 0.73 -10.05
CA GLN A 232 -2.16 0.37 -11.02
C GLN A 232 -0.78 0.23 -10.34
N ASN A 233 0.01 -0.77 -10.77
CA ASN A 233 1.41 -1.00 -10.37
C ASN A 233 1.65 -1.29 -8.88
N ILE A 234 0.63 -1.48 -8.04
CA ILE A 234 0.85 -1.78 -6.60
C ILE A 234 1.68 -3.06 -6.38
N ARG A 235 1.56 -4.07 -7.26
CA ARG A 235 2.38 -5.29 -7.24
C ARG A 235 3.78 -5.10 -7.78
N GLU A 236 4.01 -4.05 -8.54
CA GLU A 236 5.35 -3.68 -9.00
C GLU A 236 6.06 -2.79 -7.98
N GLY A 237 5.32 -2.03 -7.17
CA GLY A 237 5.89 -1.27 -6.06
C GLY A 237 6.28 -2.15 -4.88
N TYR A 238 5.48 -3.17 -4.59
CA TYR A 238 5.64 -4.05 -3.43
C TYR A 238 5.31 -5.50 -3.78
N ARG A 239 6.20 -6.43 -3.43
CA ARG A 239 6.05 -7.87 -3.63
C ARG A 239 6.36 -8.63 -2.35
N THR A 240 5.96 -9.89 -2.34
CA THR A 240 6.21 -10.82 -1.25
C THR A 240 6.93 -12.06 -1.76
N PHE A 241 7.56 -12.78 -0.84
CA PHE A 241 8.12 -14.11 -1.11
C PHE A 241 7.08 -15.23 -0.98
N GLY A 242 5.78 -14.92 -1.00
CA GLY A 242 4.71 -15.90 -0.79
C GLY A 242 4.63 -17.02 -1.83
N LYS A 243 5.25 -16.85 -3.01
CA LYS A 243 5.38 -17.92 -4.02
C LYS A 243 6.25 -19.10 -3.54
N ILE A 244 7.12 -18.89 -2.54
CA ILE A 244 7.92 -19.96 -1.96
C ILE A 244 7.02 -20.86 -1.10
N GLY A 245 6.96 -22.15 -1.46
CA GLY A 245 6.03 -23.11 -0.86
C GLY A 245 6.08 -23.19 0.67
N PHE A 246 7.26 -23.01 1.27
CA PHE A 246 7.44 -22.95 2.72
C PHE A 246 6.62 -21.81 3.37
N PHE A 247 6.69 -20.58 2.85
CA PHE A 247 5.95 -19.45 3.42
C PHE A 247 4.44 -19.63 3.29
N ARG A 248 3.98 -20.20 2.16
CA ARG A 248 2.57 -20.52 1.95
C ARG A 248 2.09 -21.58 2.93
N TRP A 249 2.84 -22.68 3.07
CA TRP A 249 2.56 -23.75 4.03
C TRP A 249 2.49 -23.20 5.47
N PHE A 250 3.48 -22.39 5.87
CA PHE A 250 3.55 -21.81 7.20
C PHE A 250 2.35 -20.90 7.46
N TYR A 251 2.03 -19.98 6.55
CA TYR A 251 0.89 -19.06 6.70
C TYR A 251 -0.45 -19.78 6.76
N GLU A 252 -0.67 -20.79 5.91
CA GLU A 252 -1.94 -21.52 5.90
C GLU A 252 -2.15 -22.31 7.21
N ARG A 253 -1.06 -22.71 7.89
CA ARG A 253 -1.09 -23.39 9.19
C ARG A 253 -1.18 -22.43 10.38
N SER A 254 -0.39 -21.37 10.40
CA SER A 254 -0.22 -20.49 11.58
C SER A 254 -1.11 -19.25 11.54
N ARG A 255 -1.52 -18.81 10.34
CA ARG A 255 -2.17 -17.51 10.08
C ARG A 255 -1.36 -16.30 10.55
N VAL A 256 -0.07 -16.48 10.84
CA VAL A 256 0.83 -15.42 11.29
C VAL A 256 1.32 -14.62 10.07
N LEU A 257 1.27 -13.28 10.16
CA LEU A 257 1.68 -12.34 9.12
C LEU A 257 3.21 -12.17 9.04
N LEU A 258 3.96 -13.27 8.93
CA LEU A 258 5.43 -13.27 8.82
C LEU A 258 5.87 -13.74 7.41
N ILE A 259 5.39 -13.06 6.38
CA ILE A 259 5.84 -13.31 5.01
C ILE A 259 6.77 -12.15 4.61
N PRO A 260 8.06 -12.42 4.36
CA PRO A 260 8.98 -11.38 3.94
C PRO A 260 8.48 -10.68 2.67
N GLY A 261 8.48 -9.36 2.72
CA GLY A 261 8.21 -8.48 1.59
C GLY A 261 9.51 -7.88 1.04
N TYR A 262 9.48 -7.47 -0.22
CA TYR A 262 10.50 -6.62 -0.83
C TYR A 262 9.82 -5.61 -1.74
N GLY A 263 10.52 -4.53 -2.07
CA GLY A 263 9.98 -3.48 -2.90
C GLY A 263 10.25 -2.11 -2.31
N GLY A 264 9.22 -1.26 -2.25
CA GLY A 264 9.45 0.17 -2.11
C GLY A 264 10.06 0.73 -3.39
N PHE A 265 9.70 0.18 -4.54
CA PHE A 265 10.14 0.73 -5.82
C PHE A 265 9.33 1.98 -6.15
N PRO A 266 9.95 3.09 -6.62
CA PRO A 266 9.27 4.35 -6.87
C PRO A 266 8.45 4.33 -8.18
N VAL A 267 7.60 3.31 -8.35
CA VAL A 267 6.70 3.16 -9.50
C VAL A 267 5.54 4.14 -9.42
N LYS A 268 4.94 4.47 -10.57
CA LYS A 268 3.74 5.28 -10.64
C LYS A 268 2.54 4.51 -10.09
N LEU A 269 1.89 5.03 -9.04
CA LEU A 269 0.63 4.48 -8.53
C LEU A 269 -0.54 5.35 -8.99
N ARG A 270 -1.55 4.73 -9.61
CA ARG A 270 -2.80 5.38 -10.00
C ARG A 270 -3.95 4.57 -9.45
N THR A 271 -4.74 5.18 -8.58
CA THR A 271 -5.93 4.57 -8.00
C THR A 271 -7.14 4.99 -8.81
N TYR A 272 -7.92 4.01 -9.24
CA TYR A 272 -9.14 4.20 -10.02
C TYR A 272 -10.34 3.76 -9.20
N VAL A 273 -11.26 4.68 -8.99
CA VAL A 273 -12.59 4.42 -8.44
C VAL A 273 -13.48 3.97 -9.60
N GLY A 274 -14.09 2.79 -9.49
CA GLY A 274 -15.05 2.30 -10.47
C GLY A 274 -16.48 2.74 -10.18
N ASP A 275 -17.38 2.38 -11.08
CA ASP A 275 -18.79 2.73 -10.95
C ASP A 275 -19.41 1.97 -9.76
N PRO A 276 -20.17 2.65 -8.87
CA PRO A 276 -20.78 2.00 -7.73
C PRO A 276 -21.76 0.91 -8.17
N ILE A 277 -21.69 -0.24 -7.49
CA ILE A 277 -22.69 -1.31 -7.58
C ILE A 277 -23.80 -0.94 -6.58
N PRO A 278 -24.98 -0.49 -7.05
CA PRO A 278 -26.06 -0.06 -6.17
C PRO A 278 -26.60 -1.23 -5.34
N TYR A 279 -27.19 -0.91 -4.18
CA TYR A 279 -27.90 -1.89 -3.38
C TYR A 279 -29.10 -2.45 -4.16
N ASP A 280 -29.22 -3.77 -4.15
CA ASP A 280 -30.33 -4.52 -4.72
C ASP A 280 -30.92 -5.42 -3.62
N PRO A 281 -32.20 -5.27 -3.25
CA PRO A 281 -32.80 -6.09 -2.18
C PRO A 281 -32.91 -7.57 -2.52
N ASN A 282 -32.85 -7.94 -3.80
CA ASN A 282 -33.00 -9.33 -4.25
C ASN A 282 -31.67 -10.05 -4.47
N ILE A 283 -30.54 -9.34 -4.37
CA ILE A 283 -29.23 -9.92 -4.64
C ILE A 283 -28.77 -10.81 -3.50
N THR A 284 -28.23 -11.98 -3.83
CA THR A 284 -27.55 -12.82 -2.85
C THR A 284 -26.13 -12.33 -2.58
N ALA A 285 -25.58 -12.64 -1.40
CA ALA A 285 -24.19 -12.30 -1.09
C ALA A 285 -23.19 -12.92 -2.09
N THR A 286 -23.49 -14.10 -2.64
CA THR A 286 -22.64 -14.77 -3.64
C THR A 286 -22.64 -14.04 -4.98
N GLU A 287 -23.81 -13.63 -5.46
CA GLU A 287 -23.93 -12.84 -6.70
C GLU A 287 -23.26 -11.47 -6.54
N LEU A 288 -23.43 -10.82 -5.38
CA LEU A 288 -22.77 -9.54 -5.10
C LEU A 288 -21.25 -9.67 -5.05
N VAL A 289 -20.72 -10.76 -4.49
CA VAL A 289 -19.28 -11.07 -4.56
C VAL A 289 -18.82 -11.14 -6.01
N GLU A 290 -19.55 -11.87 -6.85
CA GLU A 290 -19.16 -12.07 -8.26
C GLU A 290 -19.23 -10.77 -9.07
N LYS A 291 -20.31 -9.99 -8.92
CA LYS A 291 -20.41 -8.64 -9.52
C LYS A 291 -19.24 -7.75 -9.09
N THR A 292 -18.85 -7.81 -7.81
CA THR A 292 -17.74 -7.00 -7.30
C THR A 292 -16.40 -7.45 -7.86
N LYS A 293 -16.16 -8.76 -8.01
CA LYS A 293 -14.95 -9.26 -8.68
C LYS A 293 -14.88 -8.76 -10.10
N ILE A 294 -15.95 -8.96 -10.88
CA ILE A 294 -16.02 -8.51 -12.28
C ILE A 294 -15.72 -7.01 -12.39
N ALA A 295 -16.26 -6.19 -11.48
CA ALA A 295 -16.01 -4.76 -11.48
C ALA A 295 -14.53 -4.40 -11.21
N ILE A 296 -13.90 -5.05 -10.21
CA ILE A 296 -12.47 -4.81 -9.90
C ILE A 296 -11.57 -5.35 -11.01
N GLU A 297 -11.89 -6.51 -11.59
CA GLU A 297 -11.14 -7.08 -12.70
C GLU A 297 -11.29 -6.24 -13.98
N THR A 298 -12.46 -5.64 -14.21
CA THR A 298 -12.66 -4.69 -15.31
C THR A 298 -11.78 -3.45 -15.13
N LEU A 299 -11.69 -2.91 -13.92
CA LEU A 299 -10.76 -1.80 -13.61
C LEU A 299 -9.29 -2.22 -13.82
N ARG A 300 -8.92 -3.42 -13.34
CA ARG A 300 -7.59 -3.99 -13.54
C ARG A 300 -7.27 -4.08 -15.03
N ASP A 301 -8.12 -4.72 -15.81
CA ASP A 301 -7.85 -5.02 -17.22
C ASP A 301 -7.81 -3.75 -18.08
N ARG A 302 -8.55 -2.71 -17.68
CA ARG A 302 -8.49 -1.39 -18.31
C ARG A 302 -7.19 -0.64 -18.02
N HIS A 303 -6.69 -0.70 -16.78
CA HIS A 303 -5.64 0.21 -16.32
C HIS A 303 -4.27 -0.46 -16.10
N GLN A 304 -4.20 -1.78 -15.96
CA GLN A 304 -2.99 -2.55 -15.70
C GLN A 304 -2.63 -3.44 -16.90
N LYS A 305 -1.36 -3.35 -17.32
CA LYS A 305 -0.80 -4.30 -18.30
C LYS A 305 -0.36 -5.58 -17.58
N LEU A 306 -0.83 -6.73 -18.04
CA LEU A 306 -0.51 -8.05 -17.50
C LEU A 306 0.38 -8.87 -18.46
N PRO A 307 1.30 -9.70 -17.95
CA PRO A 307 1.76 -9.70 -16.57
C PRO A 307 2.44 -8.36 -16.20
N GLY A 308 2.35 -7.99 -14.94
CA GLY A 308 3.02 -6.83 -14.36
C GLY A 308 4.55 -6.95 -14.45
N SER A 309 5.23 -5.82 -14.69
CA SER A 309 6.69 -5.76 -14.83
C SER A 309 7.24 -4.55 -14.10
N ILE A 310 8.15 -4.80 -13.15
CA ILE A 310 8.76 -3.76 -12.31
C ILE A 310 9.49 -2.74 -13.20
N LEU A 311 10.27 -3.20 -14.18
CA LEU A 311 11.00 -2.32 -15.09
C LEU A 311 10.06 -1.40 -15.87
N ARG A 312 8.95 -1.96 -16.41
CA ARG A 312 7.96 -1.16 -17.12
C ARG A 312 7.32 -0.13 -16.20
N ALA A 313 6.91 -0.53 -14.99
CA ALA A 313 6.29 0.36 -14.02
C ALA A 313 7.23 1.48 -13.53
N LEU A 314 8.55 1.21 -13.48
CA LEU A 314 9.58 2.22 -13.22
C LEU A 314 9.73 3.20 -14.38
N LEU A 315 9.70 2.73 -15.63
CA LEU A 315 9.75 3.61 -16.81
C LEU A 315 8.49 4.47 -16.91
N GLU A 316 7.31 3.90 -16.68
CA GLU A 316 6.01 4.59 -16.61
C GLU A 316 5.97 5.70 -15.54
N ARG A 317 6.91 5.70 -14.59
CA ARG A 317 7.03 6.78 -13.61
C ARG A 317 7.46 8.11 -14.22
N PHE A 318 8.33 8.05 -15.21
CA PHE A 318 8.95 9.24 -15.81
C PHE A 318 8.39 9.55 -17.19
N ASP A 319 7.57 8.66 -17.74
CA ASP A 319 6.92 8.89 -19.03
C ASP A 319 5.88 10.02 -18.91
N LYS A 320 5.97 10.99 -19.82
CA LYS A 320 5.15 12.21 -19.82
C LYS A 320 3.79 12.02 -20.48
N HIS A 321 3.49 10.84 -21.01
CA HIS A 321 2.21 10.60 -21.69
C HIS A 321 1.06 10.59 -20.68
N GLN A 322 0.23 11.63 -20.74
CA GLN A 322 -1.14 11.60 -20.25
C GLN A 322 -1.85 10.46 -20.99
N LYS A 323 -2.22 9.40 -20.28
CA LYS A 323 -3.22 8.47 -20.83
C LYS A 323 -4.52 9.27 -20.87
N GLU A 324 -5.03 9.54 -22.07
CA GLU A 324 -6.39 10.00 -22.28
C GLU A 324 -7.34 8.88 -21.81
N ASP A 325 -8.32 9.25 -20.98
CA ASP A 325 -9.29 8.36 -20.33
C ASP A 325 -10.35 7.80 -21.28
#